data_AF-A0A352MHT2-F1
#
_entry.id   AF-A0A352MHT2-F1
#
_cell.length_a   1.000
_cell.length_b   1.000
_cell.length_c   1.000
_cell.angle_alpha   90.00
_cell.angle_beta   90.00
_cell.angle_gamma   90.00
#
_symmetry.space_group_name_H-M   'P 1'
#
loop_
_entity.id
_entity.type
_entity.pdbx_description
1 polymer ?
#
loop_
_entity_poly.entity_id
_entity_poly.type
_entity_poly.pdbx_seq_one_letter_code
_entity_poly.pdbx_strand_id
1 'polypeptide(L)'
;MVSPDDLKKYGIESVTEVLYNPSYNTLFAEETKPGLTGFEKGLITRSGAVSVDTGIFTGRSPKDKYIVLDDATKNSIWWKSEKAKISDNKPITNEIWEHCRNLAARQLSGKRLFVVDCFSGANKNSRLAVRFILEVGWQAHFVKNMFIRPEPEELENFAPQFVVLNASKTTNPDWKKQGLNSENFIFFNLSAGMAVIGGTWYGGEMKKGIFSVMNYHLPLKGIASMHCSANVGKKGDVAIFFGLSGTGKTTLSTDPDRALVGDDEHGWDDDGIFNFEGGCYAKCFKLTRKNEPDIYGAIRRDALLENLVVLSDGTIDFNNDSKTENTRVSYPIYHINNIVKPVSKTGHAKKVIFLSADTFGVLPPVSRLTEEQTRYYFLSGYTAKVAGTERGIVEPVPSFSACFGAAFLMLDPIIYANELTAKMKLHKAEAWLVNTGWTAGPYGLGTRLDLPTTRLIINAILNDSINQNKFSVLPVFNLSIPDKIEGVKSSLLDPSAAWESPFKWHIAATDLALKFINNFSKFASNEETAALAEFGPRI
;
A
#
# COMPACT_ATOMS: atom_id res chain seq x y z
N MET A 1 -20.22 -22.83 -8.88
CA MET A 1 -21.27 -21.79 -8.74
C MET A 1 -21.61 -21.65 -7.26
N VAL A 2 -21.81 -20.42 -6.77
CA VAL A 2 -22.23 -20.18 -5.38
C VAL A 2 -23.74 -19.96 -5.35
N SER A 3 -24.45 -20.79 -4.60
CA SER A 3 -25.89 -20.68 -4.38
C SER A 3 -26.21 -19.77 -3.19
N PRO A 4 -27.44 -19.22 -3.09
CA PRO A 4 -27.92 -18.55 -1.89
C PRO A 4 -27.71 -19.34 -0.60
N ASP A 5 -27.89 -20.67 -0.64
CA ASP A 5 -27.75 -21.54 0.53
C ASP A 5 -26.29 -21.64 1.03
N ASP A 6 -25.32 -21.55 0.12
CA ASP A 6 -23.88 -21.54 0.47
C ASP A 6 -23.49 -20.34 1.34
N LEU A 7 -24.29 -19.27 1.34
CA LEU A 7 -24.03 -18.04 2.09
C LEU A 7 -24.57 -18.09 3.52
N LYS A 8 -25.48 -19.03 3.83
CA LYS A 8 -26.05 -19.21 5.18
C LYS A 8 -25.00 -19.50 6.24
N LYS A 9 -23.93 -20.22 5.87
CA LYS A 9 -22.79 -20.50 6.77
C LYS A 9 -22.05 -19.23 7.23
N TYR A 10 -22.23 -18.11 6.54
CA TYR A 10 -21.68 -16.80 6.94
C TYR A 10 -22.69 -15.96 7.76
N GLY A 11 -23.85 -16.52 8.09
CA GLY A 11 -24.94 -15.84 8.81
C GLY A 11 -25.90 -15.05 7.91
N ILE A 12 -25.79 -15.20 6.59
CA ILE A 12 -26.67 -14.51 5.63
C ILE A 12 -27.90 -15.41 5.38
N GLU A 13 -29.03 -15.09 6.01
CA GLU A 13 -30.17 -16.02 6.13
C GLU A 13 -31.00 -16.15 4.84
N SER A 14 -31.14 -15.06 4.08
CA SER A 14 -31.86 -15.02 2.81
C SER A 14 -31.12 -14.17 1.78
N VAL A 15 -31.17 -14.57 0.51
CA VAL A 15 -30.54 -13.86 -0.61
C VAL A 15 -31.47 -13.98 -1.81
N THR A 16 -31.83 -12.86 -2.43
CA THR A 16 -32.79 -12.85 -3.55
C THR A 16 -32.16 -13.33 -4.85
N GLU A 17 -30.89 -12.99 -5.06
CA GLU A 17 -30.10 -13.37 -6.25
C GLU A 17 -28.61 -13.25 -5.92
N VAL A 18 -27.81 -14.16 -6.46
CA VAL A 18 -26.34 -14.12 -6.39
C VAL A 18 -25.77 -13.84 -7.78
N LEU A 19 -25.12 -12.70 -7.95
CA LEU A 19 -24.24 -12.41 -9.08
C LEU A 19 -22.83 -12.92 -8.76
N TYR A 20 -22.54 -14.15 -9.18
CA TYR A 20 -21.26 -14.79 -8.93
C TYR A 20 -20.22 -14.45 -10.00
N ASN A 21 -19.04 -14.00 -9.57
CA ASN A 21 -17.89 -13.62 -10.41
C ASN A 21 -18.28 -12.80 -11.67
N PRO A 22 -19.05 -11.71 -11.51
CA PRO A 22 -19.65 -10.98 -12.63
C PRO A 22 -18.59 -10.53 -13.64
N SER A 23 -18.96 -10.56 -14.92
CA SER A 23 -18.12 -10.03 -16.00
C SER A 23 -18.00 -8.51 -15.89
N TYR A 24 -16.98 -7.92 -16.53
CA TYR A 24 -16.87 -6.47 -16.62
C TYR A 24 -18.07 -5.81 -17.33
N ASN A 25 -18.66 -6.48 -18.33
CA ASN A 25 -19.88 -6.00 -18.97
C ASN A 25 -21.08 -5.99 -18.01
N THR A 26 -21.20 -7.02 -17.18
CA THR A 26 -22.22 -7.08 -16.13
C THR A 26 -22.02 -5.96 -15.12
N LEU A 27 -20.79 -5.80 -14.61
CA LEU A 27 -20.46 -4.74 -13.64
C LEU A 27 -20.75 -3.34 -14.19
N PHE A 28 -20.32 -3.05 -15.42
CA PHE A 28 -20.61 -1.78 -16.08
C PHE A 28 -22.12 -1.51 -16.16
N ALA A 29 -22.93 -2.51 -16.53
CA ALA A 29 -24.39 -2.37 -16.58
C ALA A 29 -25.00 -2.17 -15.19
N GLU A 30 -24.48 -2.86 -14.17
CA GLU A 30 -24.93 -2.73 -12.78
C GLU A 30 -24.59 -1.36 -12.19
N GLU A 31 -23.42 -0.82 -12.48
CA GLU A 31 -22.93 0.49 -11.99
C GLU A 31 -23.62 1.69 -12.65
N THR A 32 -24.15 1.49 -13.85
CA THR A 32 -24.79 2.54 -14.67
C THR A 32 -26.31 2.40 -14.72
N LYS A 33 -26.86 1.48 -13.91
CA LYS A 33 -28.30 1.20 -13.86
C LYS A 33 -29.10 2.43 -13.42
N PRO A 34 -30.22 2.76 -14.10
CA PRO A 34 -31.12 3.80 -13.62
C PRO A 34 -31.66 3.46 -12.22
N GLY A 35 -31.74 4.47 -11.34
CA GLY A 35 -32.31 4.32 -10.00
C GLY A 35 -31.29 4.07 -8.88
N LEU A 36 -30.00 3.91 -9.19
CA LEU A 36 -28.96 3.93 -8.15
C LEU A 36 -28.92 5.31 -7.46
N THR A 37 -28.85 5.31 -6.13
CA THR A 37 -28.84 6.52 -5.30
C THR A 37 -27.62 6.53 -4.36
N GLY A 38 -27.32 7.70 -3.80
CA GLY A 38 -26.20 7.87 -2.86
C GLY A 38 -24.86 7.41 -3.46
N PHE A 39 -24.07 6.71 -2.65
CA PHE A 39 -22.72 6.24 -2.98
C PHE A 39 -22.70 4.99 -3.88
N GLU A 40 -23.86 4.46 -4.29
CA GLU A 40 -23.93 3.35 -5.25
C GLU A 40 -23.84 3.84 -6.69
N LYS A 41 -24.17 5.11 -6.94
CA LYS A 41 -24.30 5.70 -8.27
C LYS A 41 -22.93 5.81 -8.96
N GLY A 42 -22.80 5.17 -10.12
CA GLY A 42 -21.70 5.39 -11.06
C GLY A 42 -22.03 6.47 -12.10
N LEU A 43 -21.00 7.22 -12.52
CA LEU A 43 -21.06 8.17 -13.63
C LEU A 43 -20.08 7.74 -14.73
N ILE A 44 -20.55 7.64 -15.97
CA ILE A 44 -19.68 7.34 -17.11
C ILE A 44 -18.92 8.61 -17.49
N THR A 45 -17.60 8.52 -17.53
CA THR A 45 -16.72 9.60 -17.98
C THR A 45 -16.44 9.50 -19.48
N ARG A 46 -15.88 10.54 -20.08
CA ARG A 46 -15.50 10.57 -21.50
C ARG A 46 -14.44 9.54 -21.88
N SER A 47 -13.66 9.04 -20.92
CA SER A 47 -12.72 7.93 -21.16
C SER A 47 -13.41 6.56 -21.26
N GLY A 48 -14.71 6.49 -20.93
CA GLY A 48 -15.46 5.24 -20.81
C GLY A 48 -15.31 4.55 -19.46
N ALA A 49 -14.46 5.06 -18.56
CA ALA A 49 -14.38 4.59 -17.18
C ALA A 49 -15.59 5.07 -16.36
N VAL A 50 -16.00 4.28 -15.38
CA VAL A 50 -17.03 4.67 -14.40
C VAL A 50 -16.36 5.39 -13.24
N SER A 51 -16.96 6.47 -12.76
CA SER A 51 -16.55 7.21 -11.57
C SER A 51 -17.60 7.11 -10.48
N VAL A 52 -17.14 6.86 -9.25
CA VAL A 52 -17.96 6.76 -8.03
C VAL A 52 -17.49 7.75 -6.97
N ASP A 53 -18.33 7.98 -5.97
CA ASP A 53 -18.04 8.82 -4.80
C ASP A 53 -18.22 7.98 -3.52
N THR A 54 -17.22 8.01 -2.64
CA THR A 54 -17.22 7.27 -1.37
C THR A 54 -17.58 8.15 -0.17
N GLY A 55 -18.12 9.33 -0.43
CA GLY A 55 -18.60 10.27 0.57
C GLY A 55 -17.46 10.82 1.43
N ILE A 56 -17.64 10.78 2.74
CA ILE A 56 -16.61 11.25 3.68
C ILE A 56 -15.41 10.29 3.81
N PHE A 57 -15.55 9.06 3.30
CA PHE A 57 -14.53 8.01 3.40
C PHE A 57 -13.63 8.02 2.17
N THR A 58 -12.86 9.10 2.02
CA THR A 58 -11.92 9.33 0.90
C THR A 58 -10.52 8.73 1.16
N GLY A 59 -10.40 7.86 2.16
CA GLY A 59 -9.15 7.27 2.61
C GLY A 59 -9.39 6.23 3.71
N ARG A 60 -8.30 5.62 4.18
CA ARG A 60 -8.36 4.57 5.22
C ARG A 60 -8.81 5.13 6.58
N SER A 61 -9.37 4.23 7.40
CA SER A 61 -9.79 4.48 8.79
C SER A 61 -8.98 3.60 9.77
N PRO A 62 -7.66 3.83 9.95
CA PRO A 62 -6.82 2.98 10.82
C PRO A 62 -7.28 2.96 12.29
N LYS A 63 -7.99 4.01 12.74
CA LYS A 63 -8.59 4.07 14.07
C LYS A 63 -9.79 3.11 14.25
N ASP A 64 -10.39 2.64 13.16
CA ASP A 64 -11.52 1.71 13.15
C ASP A 64 -11.13 0.26 12.76
N LYS A 65 -9.82 -0.01 12.60
CA LYS A 65 -9.25 -1.36 12.37
C LYS A 65 -9.12 -2.14 13.68
N TYR A 66 -9.70 -3.32 13.79
CA TYR A 66 -9.57 -4.18 14.98
C TYR A 66 -9.35 -5.65 14.62
N ILE A 67 -8.69 -6.40 15.50
CA ILE A 67 -8.39 -7.81 15.32
C ILE A 67 -8.90 -8.56 16.55
N VAL A 68 -9.57 -9.69 16.35
CA VAL A 68 -10.02 -10.56 17.44
C VAL A 68 -8.81 -11.08 18.21
N LEU A 69 -8.84 -10.91 19.53
CA LEU A 69 -7.86 -11.50 20.44
C LEU A 69 -8.40 -12.85 20.93
N ASP A 70 -7.70 -13.91 20.53
CA ASP A 70 -8.01 -15.30 20.87
C ASP A 70 -6.72 -16.12 21.05
N ASP A 71 -6.83 -17.42 21.28
CA ASP A 71 -5.68 -18.28 21.52
C ASP A 71 -4.72 -18.39 20.32
N ALA A 72 -5.20 -18.23 19.09
CA ALA A 72 -4.37 -18.30 17.88
C ALA A 72 -3.57 -17.01 17.66
N THR A 73 -4.14 -15.87 18.05
CA THR A 73 -3.60 -14.53 17.75
C THR A 73 -2.88 -13.88 18.92
N LYS A 74 -3.18 -14.26 20.17
CA LYS A 74 -2.68 -13.60 21.39
C LYS A 74 -1.15 -13.43 21.45
N ASN A 75 -0.40 -14.42 20.94
CA ASN A 75 1.05 -14.47 21.02
C ASN A 75 1.77 -14.16 19.69
N SER A 76 1.03 -14.02 18.59
CA SER A 76 1.61 -13.81 17.26
C SER A 76 1.37 -12.40 16.72
N ILE A 77 0.24 -11.77 17.07
CA ILE A 77 -0.04 -10.40 16.63
C ILE A 77 0.77 -9.39 17.42
N TRP A 78 1.32 -8.40 16.72
CA TRP A 78 1.93 -7.21 17.29
C TRP A 78 0.85 -6.26 17.79
N TRP A 79 0.35 -6.52 18.99
CA TRP A 79 -0.75 -5.76 19.59
C TRP A 79 -0.35 -4.34 19.96
N LYS A 80 -1.28 -3.40 19.75
CA LYS A 80 -1.20 -2.06 20.34
C LYS A 80 -1.21 -2.18 21.86
N SER A 81 -0.14 -1.70 22.50
CA SER A 81 0.03 -1.77 23.96
C SER A 81 0.92 -0.62 24.44
N GLU A 82 1.12 -0.50 25.76
CA GLU A 82 2.09 0.45 26.33
C GLU A 82 3.51 0.23 25.83
N LYS A 83 3.89 -1.03 25.54
CA LYS A 83 5.22 -1.38 25.01
C LYS A 83 5.32 -1.23 23.49
N ALA A 84 4.19 -1.30 22.78
CA ALA A 84 4.12 -1.20 21.32
C ALA A 84 3.11 -0.12 20.89
N LYS A 85 3.35 1.13 21.32
CA LYS A 85 2.41 2.26 21.11
C LYS A 85 2.16 2.59 19.64
N ILE A 86 3.10 2.23 18.78
CA ILE A 86 3.09 2.49 17.34
C ILE A 86 2.31 1.46 16.52
N SER A 87 1.90 0.35 17.14
CA SER A 87 1.04 -0.62 16.46
C SER A 87 -0.39 -0.08 16.34
N ASP A 88 -1.02 -0.33 15.19
CA ASP A 88 -2.44 -0.02 14.94
C ASP A 88 -3.38 -1.19 15.28
N ASN A 89 -2.84 -2.36 15.67
CA ASN A 89 -3.59 -3.58 15.90
C ASN A 89 -4.29 -3.56 17.26
N LYS A 90 -5.54 -3.11 17.27
CA LYS A 90 -6.37 -3.00 18.47
C LYS A 90 -7.14 -4.31 18.71
N PRO A 91 -7.12 -4.87 19.92
CA PRO A 91 -7.85 -6.09 20.22
C PRO A 91 -9.35 -5.83 20.36
N ILE A 92 -10.15 -6.81 19.95
CA ILE A 92 -11.57 -6.95 20.31
C ILE A 92 -11.83 -8.36 20.82
N THR A 93 -12.90 -8.52 21.60
CA THR A 93 -13.33 -9.84 22.07
C THR A 93 -14.19 -10.55 21.02
N ASN A 94 -14.38 -11.85 21.19
CA ASN A 94 -15.27 -12.64 20.32
C ASN A 94 -16.72 -12.15 20.37
N GLU A 95 -17.19 -11.65 21.52
CA GLU A 95 -18.56 -11.13 21.66
C GLU A 95 -18.78 -9.88 20.79
N ILE A 96 -17.82 -8.95 20.81
CA ILE A 96 -17.87 -7.73 19.98
C ILE A 96 -17.78 -8.08 18.49
N TRP A 97 -16.93 -9.05 18.15
CA TRP A 97 -16.82 -9.60 16.80
C TRP A 97 -18.15 -10.17 16.32
N GLU A 98 -18.76 -11.08 17.08
CA GLU A 98 -20.04 -11.71 16.70
C GLU A 98 -21.16 -10.68 16.54
N HIS A 99 -21.22 -9.67 17.41
CA HIS A 99 -22.16 -8.56 17.26
C HIS A 99 -22.02 -7.86 15.91
N CYS A 100 -20.81 -7.41 15.55
CA CYS A 100 -20.58 -6.70 14.30
C CYS A 100 -20.66 -7.61 13.06
N ARG A 101 -20.27 -8.88 13.17
CA ARG A 101 -20.48 -9.89 12.13
C ARG A 101 -21.96 -10.08 11.84
N ASN A 102 -22.80 -10.17 12.87
CA ASN A 102 -24.23 -10.29 12.73
C ASN A 102 -24.87 -9.02 12.14
N LEU A 103 -24.39 -7.82 12.48
CA LEU A 103 -24.82 -6.58 11.82
C LEU A 103 -24.54 -6.62 10.32
N ALA A 104 -23.31 -6.99 9.93
CA ALA A 104 -22.92 -7.11 8.52
C ALA A 104 -23.74 -8.18 7.79
N ALA A 105 -23.92 -9.36 8.38
CA ALA A 105 -24.68 -10.44 7.77
C ALA A 105 -26.18 -10.09 7.63
N ARG A 106 -26.77 -9.43 8.63
CA ARG A 106 -28.15 -8.92 8.57
C ARG A 106 -28.30 -7.86 7.48
N GLN A 107 -27.34 -6.95 7.36
CA GLN A 107 -27.32 -5.95 6.31
C GLN A 107 -27.29 -6.58 4.92
N LEU A 108 -26.58 -7.70 4.73
CA LEU A 108 -26.48 -8.40 3.45
C LEU A 108 -27.66 -9.37 3.20
N SER A 109 -28.45 -9.70 4.23
CA SER A 109 -29.60 -10.60 4.10
C SER A 109 -30.79 -9.93 3.39
N GLY A 110 -31.60 -10.72 2.70
CA GLY A 110 -32.80 -10.28 1.97
C GLY A 110 -32.50 -9.49 0.69
N LYS A 111 -31.26 -9.53 0.19
CA LYS A 111 -30.79 -8.69 -0.91
C LYS A 111 -30.23 -9.50 -2.08
N ARG A 112 -30.05 -8.79 -3.19
CA ARG A 112 -29.23 -9.24 -4.30
C ARG A 112 -27.77 -8.97 -3.96
N LEU A 113 -26.94 -10.00 -4.07
CA LEU A 113 -25.54 -9.94 -3.65
C LEU A 113 -24.61 -10.20 -4.83
N PHE A 114 -23.49 -9.50 -4.83
CA PHE A 114 -22.32 -9.79 -5.63
C PHE A 114 -21.40 -10.68 -4.81
N VAL A 115 -20.95 -11.78 -5.41
CA VAL A 115 -19.95 -12.67 -4.81
C VAL A 115 -18.77 -12.76 -5.75
N VAL A 116 -17.58 -12.39 -5.27
CA VAL A 116 -16.34 -12.42 -6.07
C VAL A 116 -15.31 -13.31 -5.38
N ASP A 117 -15.04 -14.45 -6.01
CA ASP A 117 -13.93 -15.34 -5.68
C ASP A 117 -12.68 -14.92 -6.45
N CYS A 118 -11.58 -14.75 -5.74
CA CYS A 118 -10.31 -14.27 -6.28
C CYS A 118 -9.12 -14.76 -5.46
N PHE A 119 -7.90 -14.51 -5.95
CA PHE A 119 -6.67 -14.81 -5.23
C PHE A 119 -5.91 -13.55 -4.83
N SER A 120 -5.28 -13.61 -3.66
CA SER A 120 -4.20 -12.70 -3.26
C SER A 120 -2.89 -13.48 -3.22
N GLY A 121 -1.94 -13.12 -4.09
CA GLY A 121 -0.69 -13.86 -4.31
C GLY A 121 -0.66 -14.58 -5.64
N ALA A 122 0.33 -14.28 -6.48
CA ALA A 122 0.46 -14.90 -7.80
C ALA A 122 0.99 -16.35 -7.77
N ASN A 123 1.63 -16.77 -6.68
CA ASN A 123 2.16 -18.13 -6.53
C ASN A 123 1.14 -19.07 -5.87
N LYS A 124 0.84 -20.20 -6.54
CA LYS A 124 -0.19 -21.16 -6.09
C LYS A 124 0.10 -21.78 -4.70
N ASN A 125 1.37 -21.90 -4.32
CA ASN A 125 1.79 -22.49 -3.05
C ASN A 125 1.54 -21.59 -1.83
N SER A 126 1.40 -20.28 -2.03
CA SER A 126 1.33 -19.28 -0.97
C SER A 126 0.16 -18.30 -1.10
N ARG A 127 -0.57 -18.35 -2.22
CA ARG A 127 -1.75 -17.50 -2.45
C ARG A 127 -2.87 -17.79 -1.46
N LEU A 128 -3.62 -16.75 -1.14
CA LEU A 128 -4.84 -16.81 -0.34
C LEU A 128 -6.06 -16.80 -1.28
N ALA A 129 -6.92 -17.81 -1.17
CA ALA A 129 -8.23 -17.82 -1.81
C ALA A 129 -9.21 -16.96 -1.02
N VAL A 130 -9.67 -15.86 -1.61
CA VAL A 130 -10.54 -14.88 -0.95
C VAL A 130 -11.92 -14.82 -1.61
N ARG A 131 -12.98 -14.89 -0.80
CA ARG A 131 -14.36 -14.62 -1.22
C ARG A 131 -14.84 -13.30 -0.66
N PHE A 132 -15.21 -12.38 -1.55
CA PHE A 132 -15.90 -11.14 -1.18
C PHE A 132 -17.41 -11.29 -1.37
N ILE A 133 -18.19 -10.81 -0.41
CA ILE A 133 -19.65 -10.78 -0.45
C ILE A 133 -20.10 -9.33 -0.24
N LEU A 134 -20.77 -8.76 -1.24
CA LEU A 134 -21.08 -7.33 -1.32
C LEU A 134 -22.51 -7.09 -1.83
N GLU A 135 -23.09 -5.94 -1.50
CA GLU A 135 -24.40 -5.52 -2.03
C GLU A 135 -24.32 -4.39 -3.07
N VAL A 136 -23.11 -3.94 -3.44
CA VAL A 136 -22.90 -2.80 -4.35
C VAL A 136 -22.01 -3.21 -5.53
N GLY A 137 -22.47 -2.91 -6.76
CA GLY A 137 -21.81 -3.35 -8.00
C GLY A 137 -20.38 -2.83 -8.13
N TRP A 138 -20.15 -1.54 -7.91
CA TRP A 138 -18.81 -0.97 -8.04
C TRP A 138 -17.81 -1.55 -7.03
N GLN A 139 -18.27 -1.96 -5.83
CA GLN A 139 -17.38 -2.58 -4.85
C GLN A 139 -16.92 -3.96 -5.35
N ALA A 140 -17.80 -4.70 -6.01
CA ALA A 140 -17.46 -5.97 -6.67
C ALA A 140 -16.48 -5.75 -7.84
N HIS A 141 -16.65 -4.67 -8.60
CA HIS A 141 -15.70 -4.25 -9.63
C HIS A 141 -14.33 -3.89 -9.05
N PHE A 142 -14.28 -3.13 -7.96
CA PHE A 142 -13.03 -2.81 -7.28
C PHE A 142 -12.23 -4.07 -6.95
N VAL A 143 -12.85 -5.07 -6.31
CA VAL A 143 -12.13 -6.31 -5.96
C VAL A 143 -11.78 -7.14 -7.21
N LYS A 144 -12.61 -7.13 -8.26
CA LYS A 144 -12.29 -7.76 -9.55
C LYS A 144 -11.06 -7.13 -10.22
N ASN A 145 -10.87 -5.82 -10.06
CA ASN A 145 -9.69 -5.12 -10.53
C ASN A 145 -8.47 -5.49 -9.68
N MET A 146 -8.59 -5.35 -8.36
CA MET A 146 -7.44 -5.40 -7.46
C MET A 146 -6.89 -6.80 -7.21
N PHE A 147 -7.73 -7.83 -7.18
CA PHE A 147 -7.27 -9.19 -6.90
C PHE A 147 -7.05 -10.00 -8.17
N ILE A 148 -6.28 -11.09 -8.05
CA ILE A 148 -6.00 -11.98 -9.16
C ILE A 148 -7.28 -12.74 -9.49
N ARG A 149 -7.73 -12.57 -10.73
CA ARG A 149 -8.94 -13.22 -11.26
C ARG A 149 -8.62 -14.70 -11.51
N PRO A 150 -9.35 -15.64 -10.91
CA PRO A 150 -9.15 -17.07 -11.16
C PRO A 150 -9.50 -17.42 -12.60
N GLU A 151 -8.82 -18.42 -13.15
CA GLU A 151 -9.26 -19.04 -14.40
C GLU A 151 -10.57 -19.84 -14.18
N PRO A 152 -11.39 -20.08 -15.21
CA PRO A 152 -12.65 -20.80 -15.07
C PRO A 152 -12.53 -22.13 -14.33
N GLU A 153 -11.49 -22.92 -14.59
CA GLU A 153 -11.25 -24.21 -13.94
C GLU A 153 -10.89 -24.07 -12.46
N GLU A 154 -10.26 -22.95 -12.08
CA GLU A 154 -9.95 -22.66 -10.68
C GLU A 154 -11.21 -22.28 -9.88
N LEU A 155 -12.29 -21.87 -10.55
CA LEU A 155 -13.57 -21.55 -9.91
C LEU A 155 -14.43 -22.78 -9.61
N GLU A 156 -14.24 -23.89 -10.33
CA GLU A 156 -15.05 -25.11 -10.16
C GLU A 156 -14.92 -25.69 -8.75
N ASN A 157 -13.69 -25.67 -8.21
CA ASN A 157 -13.34 -26.22 -6.90
C ASN A 157 -12.84 -25.13 -5.94
N PHE A 158 -13.29 -23.88 -6.12
CA PHE A 158 -12.82 -22.77 -5.30
C PHE A 158 -13.26 -22.91 -3.84
N ALA A 159 -12.28 -23.06 -2.95
CA ALA A 159 -12.48 -23.10 -1.51
C ALA A 159 -11.91 -21.83 -0.87
N PRO A 160 -12.76 -20.89 -0.39
CA PRO A 160 -12.28 -19.68 0.23
C PRO A 160 -11.55 -19.99 1.55
N GLN A 161 -10.32 -19.53 1.65
CA GLN A 161 -9.52 -19.54 2.89
C GLN A 161 -9.80 -18.30 3.73
N PHE A 162 -10.23 -17.20 3.09
CA PHE A 162 -10.63 -15.98 3.76
C PHE A 162 -11.89 -15.40 3.15
N VAL A 163 -12.79 -14.87 3.98
CA VAL A 163 -14.08 -14.31 3.55
C VAL A 163 -14.20 -12.87 4.00
N VAL A 164 -14.66 -11.98 3.13
CA VAL A 164 -14.87 -10.57 3.45
C VAL A 164 -16.34 -10.22 3.24
N LEU A 165 -17.03 -9.86 4.32
CA LEU A 165 -18.37 -9.28 4.26
C LEU A 165 -18.23 -7.77 4.17
N ASN A 166 -18.50 -7.19 3.00
CA ASN A 166 -18.53 -5.74 2.84
C ASN A 166 -19.96 -5.23 2.96
N ALA A 167 -20.29 -4.71 4.15
CA ALA A 167 -21.58 -4.17 4.51
C ALA A 167 -21.48 -2.66 4.77
N SER A 168 -20.88 -1.90 3.85
CA SER A 168 -20.62 -0.45 3.99
C SER A 168 -21.85 0.40 4.35
N LYS A 169 -23.06 -0.11 4.09
CA LYS A 169 -24.33 0.54 4.42
C LYS A 169 -24.79 0.39 5.88
N THR A 170 -24.21 -0.52 6.67
CA THR A 170 -24.52 -0.65 8.10
C THR A 170 -23.49 0.07 8.96
N THR A 171 -23.88 0.50 10.15
CA THR A 171 -22.99 0.97 11.21
C THR A 171 -23.25 0.21 12.50
N ASN A 172 -22.37 0.35 13.49
CA ASN A 172 -22.54 -0.23 14.82
C ASN A 172 -23.07 0.83 15.80
N PRO A 173 -24.35 0.79 16.21
CA PRO A 173 -24.92 1.78 17.12
C PRO A 173 -24.40 1.67 18.57
N ASP A 174 -23.86 0.52 18.97
CA ASP A 174 -23.39 0.25 20.33
C ASP A 174 -21.89 0.52 20.53
N TRP A 175 -21.23 1.14 19.54
CA TRP A 175 -19.79 1.35 19.52
C TRP A 175 -19.24 2.01 20.80
N LYS A 176 -19.95 3.00 21.36
CA LYS A 176 -19.56 3.66 22.62
C LYS A 176 -19.56 2.70 23.81
N LYS A 177 -20.59 1.85 23.91
CA LYS A 177 -20.72 0.87 25.00
C LYS A 177 -19.65 -0.21 24.90
N GLN A 178 -19.23 -0.53 23.68
CA GLN A 178 -18.20 -1.52 23.37
C GLN A 178 -16.77 -0.97 23.42
N GLY A 179 -16.59 0.33 23.71
CA GLY A 179 -15.26 0.96 23.78
C GLY A 179 -14.56 1.08 22.42
N LEU A 180 -15.31 1.08 21.32
CA LEU A 180 -14.77 1.26 19.97
C LEU A 180 -14.54 2.74 19.65
N ASN A 181 -13.80 3.02 18.58
CA ASN A 181 -13.46 4.38 18.18
C ASN A 181 -14.63 5.14 17.55
N SER A 182 -15.42 4.47 16.72
CA SER A 182 -16.59 5.05 16.05
C SER A 182 -17.63 3.98 15.71
N GLU A 183 -18.73 4.39 15.10
CA GLU A 183 -19.76 3.48 14.57
C GLU A 183 -19.29 2.65 13.37
N ASN A 184 -18.15 3.00 12.77
CA ASN A 184 -17.54 2.27 11.66
C ASN A 184 -16.66 1.15 12.19
N PHE A 185 -16.53 0.07 11.42
CA PHE A 185 -15.72 -1.07 11.83
C PHE A 185 -15.06 -1.76 10.64
N ILE A 186 -13.77 -2.06 10.79
CA ILE A 186 -12.99 -2.91 9.89
C ILE A 186 -12.35 -4.00 10.76
N PHE A 187 -13.07 -5.10 10.94
CA PHE A 187 -12.69 -6.13 11.91
C PHE A 187 -12.14 -7.37 11.21
N PHE A 188 -11.15 -8.01 11.83
CA PHE A 188 -10.52 -9.23 11.36
C PHE A 188 -10.60 -10.32 12.43
N ASN A 189 -11.05 -11.50 12.04
CA ASN A 189 -10.97 -12.72 12.83
C ASN A 189 -10.17 -13.76 12.04
N LEU A 190 -8.89 -13.91 12.41
CA LEU A 190 -7.96 -14.79 11.71
C LEU A 190 -8.28 -16.28 11.94
N SER A 191 -8.80 -16.64 13.11
CA SER A 191 -9.23 -18.01 13.42
C SER A 191 -10.45 -18.42 12.60
N ALA A 192 -11.37 -17.50 12.36
CA ALA A 192 -12.55 -17.74 11.50
C ALA A 192 -12.24 -17.58 10.00
N GLY A 193 -11.05 -17.10 9.63
CA GLY A 193 -10.74 -16.76 8.24
C GLY A 193 -11.69 -15.70 7.67
N MET A 194 -12.00 -14.64 8.43
CA MET A 194 -13.02 -13.67 8.03
C MET A 194 -12.66 -12.23 8.39
N ALA A 195 -13.10 -11.29 7.56
CA ALA A 195 -13.18 -9.87 7.89
C ALA A 195 -14.58 -9.30 7.62
N VAL A 196 -14.97 -8.28 8.38
CA VAL A 196 -16.21 -7.53 8.18
C VAL A 196 -15.93 -6.03 8.10
N ILE A 197 -16.56 -5.37 7.12
CA ILE A 197 -16.43 -3.94 6.87
C ILE A 197 -17.81 -3.30 6.99
N GLY A 198 -17.95 -2.29 7.86
CA GLY A 198 -19.17 -1.52 8.07
C GLY A 198 -18.92 -0.01 8.11
N GLY A 199 -19.86 0.75 7.56
CA GLY A 199 -19.91 2.21 7.56
C GLY A 199 -19.04 2.87 6.48
N THR A 200 -17.77 2.44 6.38
CA THR A 200 -16.85 3.00 5.39
C THR A 200 -17.13 2.48 3.98
N TRP A 201 -17.10 3.40 3.02
CA TRP A 201 -17.22 3.09 1.59
C TRP A 201 -15.87 3.10 0.87
N TYR A 202 -14.75 3.38 1.54
CA TYR A 202 -13.46 3.47 0.87
C TYR A 202 -13.01 2.11 0.30
N GLY A 203 -12.80 2.01 -1.02
CA GLY A 203 -12.44 0.73 -1.66
C GLY A 203 -11.15 0.13 -1.12
N GLY A 204 -10.20 0.99 -0.74
CA GLY A 204 -8.90 0.57 -0.21
C GLY A 204 -8.94 -0.27 1.07
N GLU A 205 -10.03 -0.28 1.83
CA GLU A 205 -10.18 -1.17 2.99
C GLU A 205 -10.28 -2.65 2.58
N MET A 206 -10.93 -2.95 1.45
CA MET A 206 -11.03 -4.31 0.91
C MET A 206 -9.65 -4.84 0.47
N LYS A 207 -8.83 -3.98 -0.15
CA LYS A 207 -7.45 -4.29 -0.55
C LYS A 207 -6.53 -4.47 0.67
N LYS A 208 -6.42 -3.42 1.49
CA LYS A 208 -5.44 -3.36 2.59
C LYS A 208 -5.76 -4.30 3.75
N GLY A 209 -7.03 -4.68 3.91
CA GLY A 209 -7.39 -5.75 4.83
C GLY A 209 -6.75 -7.07 4.45
N ILE A 210 -6.87 -7.49 3.19
CA ILE A 210 -6.23 -8.72 2.71
C ILE A 210 -4.71 -8.61 2.72
N PHE A 211 -4.14 -7.45 2.37
CA PHE A 211 -2.70 -7.24 2.52
C PHE A 211 -2.22 -7.46 3.96
N SER A 212 -2.98 -7.00 4.95
CA SER A 212 -2.65 -7.23 6.37
C SER A 212 -2.67 -8.73 6.71
N VAL A 213 -3.61 -9.49 6.15
CA VAL A 213 -3.67 -10.95 6.29
C VAL A 213 -2.46 -11.64 5.64
N MET A 214 -2.03 -11.19 4.45
CA MET A 214 -0.80 -11.68 3.81
C MET A 214 0.44 -11.35 4.66
N ASN A 215 0.51 -10.14 5.22
CA ASN A 215 1.56 -9.72 6.15
C ASN A 215 1.61 -10.55 7.44
N TYR A 216 0.52 -11.22 7.82
CA TYR A 216 0.52 -12.16 8.94
C TYR A 216 1.02 -13.55 8.52
N HIS A 217 0.48 -14.11 7.43
CA HIS A 217 0.74 -15.49 7.08
C HIS A 217 2.09 -15.75 6.41
N LEU A 218 2.56 -14.84 5.54
CA LEU A 218 3.75 -15.09 4.73
C LEU A 218 5.05 -15.05 5.53
N PRO A 219 5.31 -14.06 6.41
CA PRO A 219 6.56 -14.03 7.16
C PRO A 219 6.71 -15.23 8.11
N LEU A 220 5.60 -15.75 8.65
CA LEU A 220 5.58 -16.98 9.46
C LEU A 220 5.98 -18.25 8.67
N LYS A 221 6.07 -18.15 7.34
CA LYS A 221 6.49 -19.22 6.42
C LYS A 221 7.85 -18.92 5.75
N GLY A 222 8.60 -17.92 6.22
CA GLY A 222 9.88 -17.54 5.61
C GLY A 222 9.75 -16.81 4.26
N ILE A 223 8.60 -16.15 4.02
CA ILE A 223 8.33 -15.38 2.82
C ILE A 223 8.20 -13.91 3.20
N ALA A 224 9.06 -13.05 2.66
CA ALA A 224 8.95 -11.61 2.92
C ALA A 224 7.65 -11.08 2.31
N SER A 225 6.87 -10.33 3.08
CA SER A 225 5.66 -9.64 2.63
C SER A 225 5.89 -8.14 2.67
N MET A 226 5.74 -7.46 1.53
CA MET A 226 6.36 -6.16 1.28
C MET A 226 5.37 -5.15 0.73
N HIS A 227 5.37 -3.95 1.30
CA HIS A 227 4.65 -2.79 0.77
C HIS A 227 5.58 -2.02 -0.18
N CYS A 228 5.74 -2.56 -1.38
CA CYS A 228 6.63 -2.03 -2.39
C CYS A 228 5.98 -2.09 -3.78
N SER A 229 6.50 -1.32 -4.72
CA SER A 229 6.31 -1.63 -6.14
C SER A 229 7.48 -2.47 -6.64
N ALA A 230 7.31 -3.19 -7.75
CA ALA A 230 8.36 -4.01 -8.33
C ALA A 230 8.34 -3.98 -9.86
N ASN A 231 9.52 -3.95 -10.48
CA ASN A 231 9.67 -4.05 -11.93
C ASN A 231 10.94 -4.83 -12.32
N VAL A 232 11.00 -5.28 -13.57
CA VAL A 232 12.11 -6.06 -14.11
C VAL A 232 12.62 -5.44 -15.42
N GLY A 233 13.93 -5.31 -15.53
CA GLY A 233 14.60 -4.84 -16.74
C GLY A 233 14.68 -5.93 -17.80
N LYS A 234 15.07 -5.55 -19.03
CA LYS A 234 15.22 -6.47 -20.17
C LYS A 234 16.25 -7.59 -19.91
N LYS A 235 17.18 -7.42 -18.97
CA LYS A 235 18.18 -8.42 -18.58
C LYS A 235 17.71 -9.32 -17.43
N GLY A 236 16.47 -9.19 -16.96
CA GLY A 236 15.96 -9.91 -15.81
C GLY A 236 16.40 -9.33 -14.46
N ASP A 237 17.03 -8.14 -14.46
CA ASP A 237 17.40 -7.42 -13.24
C ASP A 237 16.16 -6.87 -12.55
N VAL A 238 15.86 -7.33 -11.35
CA VAL A 238 14.64 -6.98 -10.61
C VAL A 238 14.93 -5.89 -9.58
N ALA A 239 14.03 -4.91 -9.48
CA ALA A 239 14.09 -3.87 -8.48
C ALA A 239 12.77 -3.75 -7.71
N ILE A 240 12.86 -3.50 -6.41
CA ILE A 240 11.72 -3.23 -5.54
C ILE A 240 11.86 -1.85 -4.90
N PHE A 241 10.75 -1.13 -4.81
CA PHE A 241 10.70 0.25 -4.31
C PHE A 241 9.70 0.34 -3.16
N PHE A 242 10.20 0.46 -1.93
CA PHE A 242 9.40 0.73 -0.74
C PHE A 242 9.10 2.22 -0.60
N GLY A 243 7.98 2.55 0.03
CA GLY A 243 7.59 3.93 0.30
C GLY A 243 6.12 4.05 0.67
N LEU A 244 5.76 5.14 1.34
CA LEU A 244 4.35 5.44 1.57
C LEU A 244 3.65 5.93 0.30
N SER A 245 2.32 6.06 0.37
CA SER A 245 1.56 6.62 -0.74
C SER A 245 2.00 8.07 -1.02
N GLY A 246 2.25 8.40 -2.28
CA GLY A 246 2.70 9.74 -2.69
C GLY A 246 4.22 9.98 -2.67
N THR A 247 5.03 8.98 -2.29
CA THR A 247 6.51 9.09 -2.29
C THR A 247 7.16 8.63 -3.60
N GLY A 248 6.37 8.26 -4.62
CA GLY A 248 6.87 7.94 -5.96
C GLY A 248 6.95 6.46 -6.31
N LYS A 249 6.49 5.52 -5.47
CA LYS A 249 6.47 4.06 -5.79
C LYS A 249 5.90 3.76 -7.18
N THR A 250 4.65 4.14 -7.43
CA THR A 250 3.97 3.90 -8.70
C THR A 250 4.69 4.61 -9.85
N THR A 251 5.00 5.90 -9.69
CA THR A 251 5.67 6.70 -10.73
C THR A 251 7.03 6.15 -11.15
N LEU A 252 7.84 5.69 -10.19
CA LEU A 252 9.20 5.18 -10.44
C LEU A 252 9.21 3.71 -10.88
N SER A 253 8.18 2.92 -10.52
CA SER A 253 8.03 1.56 -11.03
C SER A 253 7.46 1.49 -12.45
N THR A 254 6.66 2.49 -12.85
CA THR A 254 6.24 2.66 -14.25
C THR A 254 7.37 3.34 -15.04
N ASP A 255 8.34 2.51 -15.43
CA ASP A 255 9.45 2.90 -16.29
C ASP A 255 9.25 2.26 -17.68
N PRO A 256 9.34 3.03 -18.78
CA PRO A 256 9.09 2.51 -20.12
C PRO A 256 10.05 1.38 -20.53
N ASP A 257 11.24 1.29 -19.94
CA ASP A 257 12.24 0.26 -20.24
C ASP A 257 12.16 -0.96 -19.32
N ARG A 258 11.22 -0.99 -18.37
CA ARG A 258 11.09 -2.05 -17.37
C ARG A 258 9.65 -2.55 -17.27
N ALA A 259 9.47 -3.86 -17.32
CA ALA A 259 8.15 -4.45 -17.19
C ALA A 259 7.69 -4.40 -15.73
N LEU A 260 6.50 -3.83 -15.49
CA LEU A 260 5.89 -3.76 -14.18
C LEU A 260 5.49 -5.18 -13.70
N VAL A 261 5.89 -5.52 -12.47
CA VAL A 261 5.42 -6.73 -11.78
C VAL A 261 4.14 -6.40 -10.98
N GLY A 262 4.15 -5.27 -10.26
CA GLY A 262 3.00 -4.70 -9.56
C GLY A 262 3.38 -3.39 -8.85
N ASP A 263 2.38 -2.63 -8.39
CA ASP A 263 2.58 -1.25 -7.92
C ASP A 263 2.65 -1.07 -6.39
N ASP A 264 2.25 -2.06 -5.59
CA ASP A 264 2.06 -1.80 -4.15
C ASP A 264 2.29 -2.99 -3.18
N GLU A 265 1.99 -4.24 -3.54
CA GLU A 265 2.03 -5.38 -2.62
C GLU A 265 2.70 -6.63 -3.22
N HIS A 266 3.84 -7.04 -2.66
CA HIS A 266 4.64 -8.17 -3.17
C HIS A 266 5.09 -9.13 -2.09
N GLY A 267 5.28 -10.38 -2.49
CA GLY A 267 6.00 -11.39 -1.73
C GLY A 267 7.39 -11.64 -2.31
N TRP A 268 8.32 -12.10 -1.47
CA TRP A 268 9.61 -12.65 -1.88
C TRP A 268 9.81 -14.03 -1.26
N ASP A 269 9.60 -15.08 -2.07
CA ASP A 269 9.79 -16.47 -1.67
C ASP A 269 11.11 -17.03 -2.23
N ASP A 270 11.23 -18.35 -2.33
CA ASP A 270 12.43 -19.03 -2.83
C ASP A 270 12.54 -18.99 -4.36
N ASP A 271 11.48 -18.63 -5.09
CA ASP A 271 11.49 -18.50 -6.55
C ASP A 271 11.77 -17.05 -6.98
N GLY A 272 11.32 -16.06 -6.18
CA GLY A 272 11.55 -14.65 -6.49
C GLY A 272 10.45 -13.71 -6.00
N ILE A 273 10.30 -12.59 -6.71
CA ILE A 273 9.32 -11.56 -6.39
C ILE A 273 8.00 -11.88 -7.08
N PHE A 274 6.90 -11.85 -6.35
CA PHE A 274 5.56 -12.07 -6.90
C PHE A 274 4.55 -11.05 -6.39
N ASN A 275 3.66 -10.59 -7.26
CA ASN A 275 2.61 -9.65 -6.91
C ASN A 275 1.51 -10.35 -6.10
N PHE A 276 0.90 -9.65 -5.15
CA PHE A 276 -0.33 -10.13 -4.52
C PHE A 276 -1.57 -9.83 -5.35
N GLU A 277 -1.47 -8.83 -6.20
CA GLU A 277 -2.61 -8.17 -6.83
C GLU A 277 -2.79 -8.57 -8.31
N GLY A 278 -4.01 -8.37 -8.82
CA GLY A 278 -4.37 -8.49 -10.23
C GLY A 278 -4.60 -7.15 -10.93
N GLY A 279 -4.32 -6.04 -10.25
CA GLY A 279 -4.56 -4.66 -10.67
C GLY A 279 -3.67 -3.65 -9.97
N CYS A 280 -3.88 -2.38 -10.27
CA CYS A 280 -3.20 -1.25 -9.63
C CYS A 280 -4.23 -0.27 -9.06
N TYR A 281 -3.87 0.43 -7.97
CA TYR A 281 -4.73 1.41 -7.31
C TYR A 281 -4.06 2.78 -7.25
N ALA A 282 -3.94 3.41 -8.41
CA ALA A 282 -3.14 4.62 -8.61
C ALA A 282 -3.85 5.88 -8.06
N LYS A 283 -3.04 6.84 -7.59
CA LYS A 283 -3.50 8.21 -7.30
C LYS A 283 -3.68 9.00 -8.58
N CYS A 284 -4.72 9.83 -8.64
CA CYS A 284 -5.10 10.61 -9.82
C CYS A 284 -4.92 12.13 -9.66
N PHE A 285 -4.70 12.64 -8.45
CA PHE A 285 -4.53 14.08 -8.24
C PHE A 285 -3.29 14.59 -8.97
N LYS A 286 -3.47 15.64 -9.79
CA LYS A 286 -2.47 16.21 -10.70
C LYS A 286 -1.93 15.24 -11.75
N LEU A 287 -2.66 14.16 -12.04
CA LEU A 287 -2.31 13.22 -13.10
C LEU A 287 -2.31 13.94 -14.45
N THR A 288 -1.24 13.76 -15.22
CA THR A 288 -1.17 14.27 -16.59
C THR A 288 -0.70 13.20 -17.54
N ARG A 289 -1.22 13.23 -18.78
CA ARG A 289 -0.74 12.32 -19.83
C ARG A 289 0.76 12.46 -20.13
N LYS A 290 1.34 13.64 -19.88
CA LYS A 290 2.75 13.93 -20.11
C LYS A 290 3.66 13.25 -19.09
N ASN A 291 3.31 13.35 -17.80
CA ASN A 291 4.18 12.88 -16.73
C ASN A 291 3.95 11.38 -16.41
N GLU A 292 2.72 10.89 -16.59
CA GLU A 292 2.33 9.49 -16.31
C GLU A 292 1.48 8.89 -17.45
N PRO A 293 2.05 8.72 -18.66
CA PRO A 293 1.29 8.29 -19.85
C PRO A 293 0.61 6.91 -19.69
N ASP A 294 1.29 5.94 -19.06
CA ASP A 294 0.75 4.59 -18.83
C ASP A 294 -0.46 4.60 -17.90
N ILE A 295 -0.37 5.31 -16.78
CA ILE A 295 -1.47 5.44 -15.82
C ILE A 295 -2.64 6.17 -16.47
N TYR A 296 -2.39 7.28 -17.19
CA TYR A 296 -3.43 8.02 -17.90
C TYR A 296 -4.12 7.14 -18.97
N GLY A 297 -3.35 6.36 -19.73
CA GLY A 297 -3.86 5.43 -20.74
C GLY A 297 -4.61 4.22 -20.15
N ALA A 298 -4.34 3.86 -18.90
CA ALA A 298 -5.07 2.82 -18.17
C ALA A 298 -6.49 3.25 -17.77
N ILE A 299 -6.80 4.57 -17.77
CA ILE A 299 -8.13 5.09 -17.46
C ILE A 299 -9.01 4.99 -18.71
N ARG A 300 -9.74 3.88 -18.81
CA ARG A 300 -10.70 3.56 -19.86
C ARG A 300 -11.79 2.63 -19.32
N ARG A 301 -12.71 2.14 -20.15
CA ARG A 301 -13.68 1.10 -19.75
C ARG A 301 -12.98 -0.02 -18.96
N ASP A 302 -13.63 -0.48 -17.89
CA ASP A 302 -13.13 -1.45 -16.89
C ASP A 302 -12.12 -0.89 -15.88
N ALA A 303 -11.77 0.40 -15.98
CA ALA A 303 -11.24 1.16 -14.85
C ALA A 303 -12.37 1.75 -14.01
N LEU A 304 -12.13 1.88 -12.71
CA LEU A 304 -13.05 2.48 -11.75
C LEU A 304 -12.38 3.65 -11.03
N LEU A 305 -12.88 4.85 -11.30
CA LEU A 305 -12.44 6.11 -10.70
C LEU A 305 -13.13 6.34 -9.36
N GLU A 306 -12.40 6.82 -8.36
CA GLU A 306 -12.90 7.06 -7.00
C GLU A 306 -12.67 8.52 -6.60
N ASN A 307 -13.75 9.24 -6.30
CA ASN A 307 -13.75 10.62 -5.78
C ASN A 307 -13.22 11.70 -6.74
N LEU A 308 -13.20 11.44 -8.04
CA LEU A 308 -12.85 12.46 -9.03
C LEU A 308 -14.01 13.45 -9.25
N VAL A 309 -13.66 14.68 -9.63
CA VAL A 309 -14.63 15.64 -10.15
C VAL A 309 -14.79 15.42 -11.64
N VAL A 310 -15.99 15.00 -12.03
CA VAL A 310 -16.40 14.81 -13.43
C VAL A 310 -17.21 16.05 -13.84
N LEU A 311 -16.77 16.72 -14.90
CA LEU A 311 -17.41 17.92 -15.44
C LEU A 311 -18.68 17.56 -16.23
N SER A 312 -19.50 18.56 -16.55
CA SER A 312 -20.77 18.38 -17.24
C SER A 312 -20.64 17.75 -18.64
N ASP A 313 -19.49 17.90 -19.30
CA ASP A 313 -19.17 17.27 -20.58
C ASP A 313 -18.58 15.85 -20.44
N GLY A 314 -18.52 15.31 -19.22
CA GLY A 314 -17.97 14.00 -18.89
C GLY A 314 -16.45 13.94 -18.77
N THR A 315 -15.73 15.05 -18.96
CA THR A 315 -14.28 15.10 -18.73
C THR A 315 -13.94 15.10 -17.24
N ILE A 316 -12.72 14.67 -16.90
CA ILE A 316 -12.25 14.56 -15.51
C ILE A 316 -11.34 15.75 -15.22
N ASP A 317 -11.59 16.47 -14.13
CA ASP A 317 -10.67 17.47 -13.61
C ASP A 317 -9.71 16.82 -12.58
N PHE A 318 -8.54 16.41 -13.06
CA PHE A 318 -7.51 15.79 -12.21
C PHE A 318 -6.84 16.78 -11.23
N ASN A 319 -7.04 18.10 -11.39
CA ASN A 319 -6.47 19.11 -10.51
C ASN A 319 -7.43 19.55 -9.41
N ASN A 320 -8.67 19.05 -9.42
CA ASN A 320 -9.69 19.42 -8.45
C ASN A 320 -9.67 18.49 -7.24
N ASP A 321 -9.30 19.04 -6.08
CA ASP A 321 -9.23 18.37 -4.78
C ASP A 321 -10.39 18.74 -3.84
N SER A 322 -11.43 19.40 -4.35
CA SER A 322 -12.59 19.85 -3.54
C SER A 322 -13.26 18.73 -2.75
N LYS A 323 -13.13 17.48 -3.21
CA LYS A 323 -13.51 16.27 -2.46
C LYS A 323 -12.36 15.73 -1.62
N THR A 324 -11.20 15.54 -2.24
CA THR A 324 -9.98 14.98 -1.62
C THR A 324 -8.80 15.10 -2.57
N GLU A 325 -7.56 15.18 -2.06
CA GLU A 325 -6.36 14.95 -2.86
C GLU A 325 -6.02 13.45 -3.06
N ASN A 326 -6.70 12.54 -2.36
CA ASN A 326 -6.56 11.10 -2.54
C ASN A 326 -7.60 10.56 -3.52
N THR A 327 -7.76 11.26 -4.64
CA THR A 327 -8.48 10.74 -5.79
C THR A 327 -7.75 9.53 -6.36
N ARG A 328 -8.51 8.53 -6.79
CA ARG A 328 -7.94 7.24 -7.18
C ARG A 328 -8.54 6.68 -8.44
N VAL A 329 -7.84 5.71 -9.02
CA VAL A 329 -8.38 4.80 -10.02
C VAL A 329 -7.89 3.39 -9.73
N SER A 330 -8.81 2.44 -9.75
CA SER A 330 -8.46 1.01 -9.85
C SER A 330 -8.60 0.56 -11.30
N TYR A 331 -7.66 -0.26 -11.76
CA TYR A 331 -7.75 -0.91 -13.06
C TYR A 331 -7.05 -2.27 -13.00
N PRO A 332 -7.48 -3.26 -13.79
CA PRO A 332 -6.78 -4.52 -13.86
C PRO A 332 -5.40 -4.30 -14.51
N ILE A 333 -4.40 -5.07 -14.07
CA ILE A 333 -2.99 -4.75 -14.37
C ILE A 333 -2.69 -4.74 -15.87
N TYR A 334 -3.44 -5.53 -16.65
CA TYR A 334 -3.35 -5.57 -18.11
C TYR A 334 -3.78 -4.27 -18.80
N HIS A 335 -4.27 -3.26 -18.07
CA HIS A 335 -4.47 -1.93 -18.60
C HIS A 335 -3.16 -1.21 -18.92
N ILE A 336 -2.08 -1.59 -18.24
CA ILE A 336 -0.71 -1.19 -18.53
C ILE A 336 -0.12 -2.15 -19.59
N ASN A 337 0.57 -1.60 -20.58
CA ASN A 337 1.08 -2.39 -21.70
C ASN A 337 2.35 -3.17 -21.32
N ASN A 338 3.32 -2.49 -20.69
CA ASN A 338 4.61 -3.07 -20.33
C ASN A 338 4.57 -3.70 -18.94
N ILE A 339 4.01 -4.90 -18.84
CA ILE A 339 3.93 -5.66 -17.59
C ILE A 339 4.47 -7.08 -17.79
N VAL A 340 4.85 -7.72 -16.69
CA VAL A 340 5.22 -9.15 -16.69
C VAL A 340 3.96 -10.00 -16.89
N LYS A 341 4.02 -10.96 -17.82
CA LYS A 341 2.95 -11.88 -18.22
C LYS A 341 3.51 -13.28 -18.49
N PRO A 342 2.70 -14.36 -18.39
CA PRO A 342 1.27 -14.40 -18.05
C PRO A 342 0.97 -14.22 -16.56
N VAL A 343 1.97 -14.38 -15.69
CA VAL A 343 1.83 -14.26 -14.23
C VAL A 343 2.71 -13.11 -13.75
N SER A 344 2.19 -12.28 -12.85
CA SER A 344 2.89 -11.15 -12.23
C SER A 344 3.94 -11.60 -11.21
N LYS A 345 4.99 -12.29 -11.68
CA LYS A 345 6.15 -12.71 -10.88
C LYS A 345 7.43 -12.72 -11.70
N THR A 346 8.56 -12.59 -11.02
CA THR A 346 9.90 -12.53 -11.62
C THR A 346 10.93 -13.14 -10.66
N GLY A 347 12.20 -13.14 -11.06
CA GLY A 347 13.30 -13.62 -10.21
C GLY A 347 13.57 -12.72 -9.00
N HIS A 348 14.68 -12.97 -8.34
CA HIS A 348 15.05 -12.27 -7.10
C HIS A 348 15.48 -10.81 -7.34
N ALA A 349 15.08 -9.93 -6.42
CA ALA A 349 15.50 -8.53 -6.46
C ALA A 349 17.03 -8.41 -6.36
N LYS A 350 17.59 -7.52 -7.17
CA LYS A 350 19.00 -7.09 -7.11
C LYS A 350 19.15 -5.72 -6.47
N LYS A 351 18.12 -4.88 -6.58
CA LYS A 351 18.08 -3.54 -5.99
C LYS A 351 16.85 -3.40 -5.10
N VAL A 352 17.08 -2.98 -3.86
CA VAL A 352 16.05 -2.63 -2.88
C VAL A 352 16.14 -1.13 -2.63
N ILE A 353 15.07 -0.40 -2.92
CA ILE A 353 15.09 1.06 -2.90
C ILE A 353 14.06 1.55 -1.88
N PHE A 354 14.50 2.32 -0.89
CA PHE A 354 13.66 2.96 0.11
C PHE A 354 13.41 4.41 -0.30
N LEU A 355 12.17 4.73 -0.66
CA LEU A 355 11.77 6.09 -1.06
C LEU A 355 11.31 6.89 0.16
N SER A 356 12.02 7.97 0.46
CA SER A 356 11.69 8.88 1.54
C SER A 356 11.41 10.29 1.00
N ALA A 357 10.18 10.76 1.12
CA ALA A 357 9.87 12.17 0.96
C ALA A 357 10.30 12.97 2.21
N ASP A 358 11.58 13.33 2.31
CA ASP A 358 12.10 14.12 3.43
C ASP A 358 11.65 15.59 3.34
N THR A 359 10.90 16.05 4.33
CA THR A 359 10.42 17.45 4.41
C THR A 359 11.38 18.36 5.16
N PHE A 360 12.43 17.84 5.80
CA PHE A 360 13.47 18.64 6.45
C PHE A 360 14.56 19.09 5.47
N GLY A 361 14.67 18.43 4.31
CA GLY A 361 15.69 18.76 3.31
C GLY A 361 17.10 18.33 3.71
N VAL A 362 17.21 17.32 4.56
CA VAL A 362 18.45 16.86 5.20
C VAL A 362 19.02 15.65 4.49
N LEU A 363 18.18 14.68 4.12
CA LEU A 363 18.61 13.44 3.49
C LEU A 363 19.18 13.72 2.09
N PRO A 364 20.30 13.06 1.73
CA PRO A 364 20.88 13.19 0.39
C PRO A 364 19.92 12.61 -0.65
N PRO A 365 20.02 13.01 -1.94
CA PRO A 365 19.21 12.44 -3.01
C PRO A 365 19.31 10.92 -3.10
N VAL A 366 20.47 10.35 -2.78
CA VAL A 366 20.71 8.90 -2.74
C VAL A 366 21.79 8.52 -1.75
N SER A 367 21.64 7.37 -1.11
CA SER A 367 22.68 6.74 -0.30
C SER A 367 22.69 5.23 -0.47
N ARG A 368 23.89 4.64 -0.49
CA ARG A 368 24.07 3.20 -0.35
C ARG A 368 24.02 2.82 1.14
N LEU A 369 23.28 1.78 1.47
CA LEU A 369 23.12 1.32 2.86
C LEU A 369 23.95 0.06 3.11
N THR A 370 24.50 -0.07 4.32
CA THR A 370 24.97 -1.37 4.84
C THR A 370 23.78 -2.29 5.16
N GLU A 371 24.05 -3.57 5.47
CA GLU A 371 23.00 -4.51 5.90
C GLU A 371 22.27 -4.00 7.15
N GLU A 372 23.02 -3.50 8.14
CA GLU A 372 22.48 -3.00 9.41
C GLU A 372 21.75 -1.68 9.23
N GLN A 373 22.28 -0.76 8.40
CA GLN A 373 21.57 0.46 8.02
C GLN A 373 20.27 0.13 7.27
N THR A 374 20.27 -0.90 6.41
CA THR A 374 19.06 -1.35 5.72
C THR A 374 17.98 -1.70 6.73
N ARG A 375 18.30 -2.49 7.77
CA ARG A 375 17.35 -2.84 8.83
C ARG A 375 16.91 -1.60 9.60
N TYR A 376 17.84 -0.73 10.00
CA TYR A 376 17.55 0.50 10.75
C TYR A 376 16.58 1.43 9.99
N TYR A 377 16.87 1.75 8.73
CA TYR A 377 16.05 2.65 7.92
C TYR A 377 14.74 1.99 7.48
N PHE A 378 14.71 0.67 7.29
CA PHE A 378 13.47 -0.07 7.03
C PHE A 378 12.53 -0.06 8.24
N LEU A 379 13.04 -0.35 9.44
CA LEU A 379 12.28 -0.31 10.69
C LEU A 379 11.85 1.10 11.07
N SER A 380 12.69 2.10 10.80
CA SER A 380 12.33 3.51 10.97
C SER A 380 11.22 3.91 10.00
N GLY A 381 11.36 3.52 8.73
CA GLY A 381 10.41 3.83 7.66
C GLY A 381 10.09 5.32 7.58
N TYR A 382 11.12 6.14 7.72
CA TYR A 382 10.98 7.59 7.74
C TYR A 382 10.60 8.13 6.36
N THR A 383 9.55 8.95 6.32
CA THR A 383 9.13 9.71 5.16
C THR A 383 8.19 10.84 5.60
N ALA A 384 7.31 11.32 4.71
CA ALA A 384 6.23 12.23 5.03
C ALA A 384 4.89 11.65 4.55
N LYS A 385 3.85 11.86 5.35
CA LYS A 385 2.48 11.73 4.87
C LYS A 385 2.20 12.94 4.01
N VAL A 386 2.19 12.73 2.69
CA VAL A 386 1.79 13.76 1.73
C VAL A 386 0.28 14.01 1.89
N ALA A 387 -0.15 15.23 1.61
CA ALA A 387 -1.54 15.65 1.74
C ALA A 387 -2.54 14.70 1.05
N GLY A 388 -3.72 14.58 1.66
CA GLY A 388 -4.81 13.67 1.30
C GLY A 388 -4.62 12.18 1.60
N THR A 389 -3.42 11.68 1.93
CA THR A 389 -3.19 10.22 2.12
C THR A 389 -3.97 9.59 3.29
N GLU A 390 -4.33 10.38 4.30
CA GLU A 390 -5.18 10.01 5.43
C GLU A 390 -6.11 11.18 5.78
N ARG A 391 -7.27 10.89 6.39
CA ARG A 391 -8.24 11.92 6.77
C ARG A 391 -7.59 12.97 7.69
N GLY A 392 -7.62 14.24 7.26
CA GLY A 392 -7.16 15.40 8.04
C GLY A 392 -5.74 15.91 7.72
N ILE A 393 -5.04 15.36 6.72
CA ILE A 393 -3.68 15.80 6.35
C ILE A 393 -3.74 16.79 5.17
N VAL A 394 -3.36 18.04 5.41
CA VAL A 394 -3.40 19.16 4.44
C VAL A 394 -1.99 19.59 3.98
N GLU A 395 -0.98 19.42 4.82
CA GLU A 395 0.43 19.69 4.49
C GLU A 395 1.28 18.43 4.70
N PRO A 396 2.47 18.30 4.07
CA PRO A 396 3.36 17.17 4.32
C PRO A 396 3.76 17.08 5.80
N VAL A 397 3.36 15.99 6.46
CA VAL A 397 3.71 15.76 7.87
C VAL A 397 4.80 14.68 7.96
N PRO A 398 5.95 14.94 8.59
CA PRO A 398 6.96 13.92 8.88
C PRO A 398 6.34 12.70 9.56
N SER A 399 6.69 11.51 9.09
CA SER A 399 6.13 10.27 9.61
C SER A 399 7.17 9.17 9.61
N PHE A 400 7.22 8.44 10.72
CA PHE A 400 7.91 7.16 10.82
C PHE A 400 6.87 6.07 10.69
N SER A 401 6.96 5.29 9.62
CA SER A 401 6.04 4.17 9.35
C SER A 401 6.86 2.92 9.13
N ALA A 402 7.07 2.15 10.19
CA ALA A 402 7.86 0.92 10.17
C ALA A 402 7.59 0.06 8.93
N CYS A 403 8.66 -0.47 8.34
CA CYS A 403 8.67 -1.24 7.09
C CYS A 403 8.05 -0.48 5.89
N PHE A 404 8.01 0.85 5.97
CA PHE A 404 7.26 1.73 5.07
C PHE A 404 5.77 1.35 4.95
N GLY A 405 5.17 0.74 5.99
CA GLY A 405 3.85 0.12 5.89
C GLY A 405 3.17 -0.20 7.22
N ALA A 406 3.51 0.52 8.31
CA ALA A 406 3.12 0.18 9.68
C ALA A 406 1.63 -0.13 9.87
N ALA A 407 0.74 0.59 9.18
CA ALA A 407 -0.71 0.40 9.28
C ALA A 407 -1.20 -1.01 8.86
N PHE A 408 -0.39 -1.72 8.10
CA PHE A 408 -0.71 -3.03 7.51
C PHE A 408 0.06 -4.19 8.17
N LEU A 409 0.97 -3.89 9.10
CA LEU A 409 1.76 -4.92 9.78
C LEU A 409 0.90 -5.57 10.86
N MET A 410 0.87 -6.90 10.86
CA MET A 410 0.23 -7.70 11.91
C MET A 410 1.24 -8.35 12.85
N LEU A 411 2.50 -8.51 12.43
CA LEU A 411 3.59 -9.07 13.23
C LEU A 411 4.53 -7.95 13.71
N ASP A 412 5.48 -8.30 14.58
CA ASP A 412 6.51 -7.35 15.02
C ASP A 412 7.35 -6.90 13.79
N PRO A 413 7.58 -5.58 13.60
CA PRO A 413 8.38 -5.05 12.50
C PRO A 413 9.73 -5.75 12.28
N ILE A 414 10.38 -6.25 13.33
CA ILE A 414 11.66 -6.96 13.21
C ILE A 414 11.55 -8.24 12.36
N ILE A 415 10.40 -8.92 12.40
CA ILE A 415 10.17 -10.14 11.62
C ILE A 415 10.24 -9.82 10.12
N TYR A 416 9.60 -8.73 9.68
CA TYR A 416 9.65 -8.30 8.28
C TYR A 416 11.06 -7.85 7.87
N ALA A 417 11.78 -7.18 8.76
CA ALA A 417 13.17 -6.78 8.50
C ALA A 417 14.09 -8.00 8.34
N ASN A 418 13.89 -9.04 9.16
CA ASN A 418 14.68 -10.28 9.11
C ASN A 418 14.41 -11.04 7.80
N GLU A 419 13.14 -11.21 7.41
CA GLU A 419 12.80 -11.86 6.14
C GLU A 419 13.36 -11.11 4.92
N LEU A 420 13.21 -9.78 4.89
CA LEU A 420 13.75 -8.96 3.80
C LEU A 420 15.28 -9.10 3.71
N THR A 421 15.99 -8.96 4.82
CA THR A 421 17.46 -9.00 4.81
C THR A 421 18.02 -10.40 4.58
N ALA A 422 17.34 -11.45 5.04
CA ALA A 422 17.70 -12.83 4.70
C ALA A 422 17.64 -13.06 3.18
N LYS A 423 16.56 -12.62 2.51
CA LYS A 423 16.43 -12.71 1.04
C LYS A 423 17.47 -11.85 0.33
N MET A 424 17.69 -10.61 0.78
CA MET A 424 18.72 -9.75 0.20
C MET A 424 20.12 -10.37 0.29
N LYS A 425 20.49 -10.92 1.44
CA LYS A 425 21.79 -11.56 1.67
C LYS A 425 21.98 -12.79 0.77
N LEU A 426 20.96 -13.65 0.70
CA LEU A 426 20.98 -14.85 -0.14
C LEU A 426 21.18 -14.51 -1.63
N HIS A 427 20.55 -13.44 -2.10
CA HIS A 427 20.55 -13.07 -3.52
C HIS A 427 21.51 -11.92 -3.88
N LYS A 428 22.32 -11.49 -2.92
CA LYS A 428 23.30 -10.39 -3.04
C LYS A 428 22.67 -9.10 -3.55
N ALA A 429 21.51 -8.75 -2.98
CA ALA A 429 20.80 -7.52 -3.30
C ALA A 429 21.40 -6.34 -2.53
N GLU A 430 21.42 -5.17 -3.15
CA GLU A 430 21.89 -3.93 -2.54
C GLU A 430 20.70 -3.06 -2.13
N ALA A 431 20.81 -2.37 -0.99
CA ALA A 431 19.82 -1.40 -0.54
C ALA A 431 20.28 0.05 -0.73
N TRP A 432 19.31 0.88 -1.11
CA TRP A 432 19.51 2.30 -1.39
C TRP A 432 18.42 3.12 -0.69
N LEU A 433 18.79 4.21 -0.04
CA LEU A 433 17.86 5.23 0.45
C LEU A 433 17.82 6.37 -0.57
N VAL A 434 16.64 6.70 -1.09
CA VAL A 434 16.45 7.74 -2.10
C VAL A 434 15.49 8.80 -1.57
N ASN A 435 15.96 10.05 -1.52
CA ASN A 435 15.11 11.17 -1.15
C ASN A 435 14.27 11.60 -2.37
N THR A 436 12.95 11.55 -2.23
CA THR A 436 11.95 12.01 -3.23
C THR A 436 11.20 13.26 -2.76
N GLY A 437 11.68 13.85 -1.67
CA GLY A 437 11.15 15.02 -0.99
C GLY A 437 11.96 16.26 -1.33
N TRP A 438 12.30 17.04 -0.31
CA TRP A 438 12.92 18.35 -0.42
C TRP A 438 14.44 18.28 -0.23
N THR A 439 15.12 19.31 -0.73
CA THR A 439 16.54 19.59 -0.54
C THR A 439 16.76 21.11 -0.46
N ALA A 440 17.97 21.54 -0.12
CA ALA A 440 18.37 22.95 0.01
C ALA A 440 17.57 23.74 1.06
N GLY A 441 16.91 23.05 2.00
CA GLY A 441 16.09 23.65 3.05
C GLY A 441 14.86 22.79 3.37
N PRO A 442 14.18 23.07 4.49
CA PRO A 442 12.94 22.38 4.85
C PRO A 442 11.79 22.77 3.91
N TYR A 443 10.69 22.02 3.95
CA TYR A 443 9.44 22.38 3.27
C TYR A 443 9.06 23.84 3.53
N GLY A 444 8.66 24.55 2.47
CA GLY A 444 8.36 26.00 2.50
C GLY A 444 9.56 26.90 2.20
N LEU A 445 10.80 26.43 2.40
CA LEU A 445 12.03 27.17 2.07
C LEU A 445 12.86 26.48 0.99
N GLY A 446 13.02 25.16 1.09
CA GLY A 446 13.72 24.33 0.14
C GLY A 446 12.89 23.99 -1.10
N THR A 447 13.48 23.20 -1.99
CA THR A 447 12.85 22.77 -3.24
C THR A 447 12.68 21.26 -3.28
N ARG A 448 11.55 20.79 -3.82
CA ARG A 448 11.33 19.36 -4.02
C ARG A 448 12.23 18.88 -5.17
N LEU A 449 12.90 17.74 -4.98
CA LEU A 449 13.66 17.09 -6.06
C LEU A 449 12.72 16.80 -7.24
N ASP A 450 13.11 17.27 -8.42
CA ASP A 450 12.32 17.08 -9.62
C ASP A 450 12.38 15.63 -10.11
N LEU A 451 11.27 15.16 -10.70
CA LEU A 451 11.14 13.79 -11.17
C LEU A 451 12.22 13.38 -12.19
N PRO A 452 12.62 14.22 -13.18
CA PRO A 452 13.75 13.92 -14.05
C PRO A 452 15.05 13.62 -13.29
N THR A 453 15.42 14.46 -12.32
CA THR A 453 16.60 14.21 -11.47
C THR A 453 16.48 12.90 -10.70
N THR A 454 15.33 12.62 -10.07
CA THR A 454 15.11 11.33 -9.39
C THR A 454 15.23 10.14 -10.36
N ARG A 455 14.71 10.23 -11.59
CA ARG A 455 14.83 9.17 -12.58
C ARG A 455 16.29 8.92 -13.00
N LEU A 456 17.12 9.95 -13.12
CA LEU A 456 18.56 9.79 -13.38
C LEU A 456 19.23 9.00 -12.25
N ILE A 457 18.91 9.30 -10.99
CA ILE A 457 19.41 8.59 -9.82
C ILE A 457 18.97 7.12 -9.84
N ILE A 458 17.68 6.86 -10.07
CA ILE A 458 17.14 5.50 -10.15
C ILE A 458 17.82 4.73 -11.29
N ASN A 459 17.98 5.34 -12.46
CA ASN A 459 18.67 4.71 -13.58
C ASN A 459 20.13 4.37 -13.23
N ALA A 460 20.84 5.26 -12.53
CA ALA A 460 22.20 5.02 -12.09
C ALA A 460 22.31 3.84 -11.09
N ILE A 461 21.31 3.65 -10.22
CA ILE A 461 21.20 2.48 -9.34
C ILE A 461 20.93 1.23 -10.16
N LEU A 462 19.95 1.27 -11.06
CA LEU A 462 19.48 0.10 -11.81
C LEU A 462 20.50 -0.42 -12.83
N ASN A 463 21.29 0.47 -13.44
CA ASN A 463 22.31 0.12 -14.44
C ASN A 463 23.72 -0.04 -13.86
N ASP A 464 23.86 -0.02 -12.52
CA ASP A 464 25.13 -0.12 -11.79
C ASP A 464 26.17 0.98 -12.04
N SER A 465 25.87 2.00 -12.86
CA SER A 465 26.81 3.09 -13.13
C SER A 465 27.17 3.89 -11.88
N ILE A 466 26.27 3.94 -10.89
CA ILE A 466 26.52 4.61 -9.60
C ILE A 466 27.73 4.00 -8.87
N ASN A 467 28.02 2.71 -9.06
CA ASN A 467 29.10 1.99 -8.39
C ASN A 467 30.51 2.36 -8.92
N GLN A 468 30.59 3.10 -10.03
CA GLN A 468 31.87 3.58 -10.61
C GLN A 468 32.37 4.86 -9.93
N ASN A 469 31.55 5.49 -9.09
CA ASN A 469 31.85 6.76 -8.43
C ASN A 469 32.50 6.55 -7.06
N LYS A 470 33.17 7.58 -6.54
CA LYS A 470 33.68 7.53 -5.17
C LYS A 470 32.53 7.83 -4.21
N PHE A 471 32.58 7.19 -3.04
CA PHE A 471 31.60 7.42 -2.00
C PHE A 471 32.25 8.13 -0.81
N SER A 472 31.58 9.13 -0.27
CA SER A 472 31.91 9.76 1.00
C SER A 472 30.85 9.43 2.05
N VAL A 473 31.19 9.64 3.32
CA VAL A 473 30.26 9.44 4.44
C VAL A 473 29.67 10.79 4.81
N LEU A 474 28.35 10.91 4.73
CA LEU A 474 27.60 12.07 5.20
C LEU A 474 27.59 12.09 6.74
N PRO A 475 28.07 13.16 7.40
CA PRO A 475 28.06 13.28 8.86
C PRO A 475 26.64 13.17 9.45
N VAL A 476 26.56 12.95 10.76
CA VAL A 476 25.32 12.72 11.53
C VAL A 476 24.65 11.39 11.19
N PHE A 477 24.30 11.15 9.92
CA PHE A 477 23.57 9.95 9.49
C PHE A 477 24.47 8.76 9.12
N ASN A 478 25.78 9.01 8.94
CA ASN A 478 26.77 8.02 8.49
C ASN A 478 26.37 7.33 7.18
N LEU A 479 25.71 8.06 6.28
CA LEU A 479 25.22 7.54 5.00
C LEU A 479 26.29 7.62 3.92
N SER A 480 26.43 6.56 3.12
CA SER A 480 27.37 6.51 2.00
C SER A 480 26.76 7.19 0.76
N ILE A 481 27.28 8.36 0.37
CA ILE A 481 26.77 9.17 -0.76
C ILE A 481 27.78 9.18 -1.92
N PRO A 482 27.33 9.13 -3.18
CA PRO A 482 28.22 9.23 -4.34
C PRO A 482 28.67 10.69 -4.57
N ASP A 483 29.91 10.88 -5.04
CA ASP A 483 30.44 12.21 -5.39
C ASP A 483 29.89 12.75 -6.73
N LYS A 484 29.45 11.85 -7.62
CA LYS A 484 28.92 12.19 -8.94
C LYS A 484 27.86 11.19 -9.40
N ILE A 485 26.87 11.71 -10.15
CA ILE A 485 25.96 10.95 -10.99
C ILE A 485 25.82 11.72 -12.30
N GLU A 486 25.91 11.04 -13.43
CA GLU A 486 25.79 11.69 -14.74
C GLU A 486 24.42 12.38 -14.91
N GLY A 487 24.42 13.62 -15.39
CA GLY A 487 23.22 14.44 -15.55
C GLY A 487 22.66 15.06 -14.27
N VAL A 488 23.17 14.70 -13.09
CA VAL A 488 22.78 15.30 -11.79
C VAL A 488 23.84 16.31 -11.35
N LYS A 489 23.40 17.49 -10.91
CA LYS A 489 24.33 18.51 -10.38
C LYS A 489 25.01 17.97 -9.12
N SER A 490 26.34 17.95 -9.09
CA SER A 490 27.12 17.42 -7.95
C SER A 490 26.79 18.11 -6.63
N SER A 491 26.50 19.42 -6.67
CA SER A 491 26.09 20.20 -5.50
C SER A 491 24.76 19.75 -4.87
N LEU A 492 23.96 18.93 -5.56
CA LEU A 492 22.74 18.36 -5.00
C LEU A 492 23.00 17.04 -4.25
N LEU A 493 24.06 16.30 -4.60
CA LEU A 493 24.35 14.98 -4.02
C LEU A 493 24.81 15.08 -2.57
N ASP A 494 25.55 16.13 -2.23
CA ASP A 494 25.83 16.53 -0.85
C ASP A 494 24.77 17.54 -0.39
N PRO A 495 23.82 17.14 0.46
CA PRO A 495 22.75 18.03 0.91
C PRO A 495 23.29 19.21 1.74
N SER A 496 24.46 19.09 2.37
CA SER A 496 25.05 20.21 3.13
C SER A 496 25.53 21.34 2.23
N ALA A 497 25.98 21.01 1.01
CA ALA A 497 26.41 21.97 -0.01
C ALA A 497 25.24 22.62 -0.75
N ALA A 498 24.06 22.00 -0.72
CA ALA A 498 22.85 22.53 -1.33
C ALA A 498 22.18 23.63 -0.49
N TRP A 499 22.44 23.66 0.82
CA TRP A 499 21.92 24.70 1.73
C TRP A 499 22.75 25.98 1.63
N GLU A 500 22.13 27.11 1.95
CA GLU A 500 22.83 28.41 2.07
C GLU A 500 24.03 28.34 3.05
N SER A 501 23.83 27.55 4.11
CA SER A 501 24.67 27.27 5.26
C SER A 501 24.98 25.78 5.50
N PRO A 502 26.21 25.23 5.36
CA PRO A 502 26.48 23.89 5.92
C PRO A 502 26.16 23.81 7.43
N PHE A 503 26.30 24.91 8.15
CA PHE A 503 25.87 25.02 9.56
C PHE A 503 24.35 24.94 9.72
N LYS A 504 23.58 25.58 8.84
CA LYS A 504 22.11 25.49 8.84
C LYS A 504 21.64 24.07 8.53
N TRP A 505 22.29 23.39 7.57
CA TRP A 505 22.05 21.98 7.30
C TRP A 505 22.34 21.13 8.55
N HIS A 506 23.47 21.36 9.23
CA HIS A 506 23.83 20.60 10.43
C HIS A 506 22.81 20.74 11.56
N ILE A 507 22.25 21.95 11.79
CA ILE A 507 21.16 22.15 12.77
C ILE A 507 19.94 21.30 12.41
N ALA A 508 19.50 21.35 11.16
CA ALA A 508 18.35 20.57 10.70
C ALA A 508 18.63 19.06 10.73
N ALA A 509 19.85 18.66 10.39
CA ALA A 509 20.32 17.27 10.45
C ALA A 509 20.28 16.72 11.88
N THR A 510 20.73 17.50 12.86
CA THR A 510 20.67 17.15 14.28
C THR A 510 19.22 17.03 14.77
N ASP A 511 18.32 17.93 14.38
CA ASP A 511 16.89 17.82 14.74
C ASP A 511 16.25 16.56 14.14
N LEU A 512 16.51 16.25 12.87
CA LEU A 512 16.01 15.03 12.25
C LEU A 512 16.63 13.78 12.91
N ALA A 513 17.92 13.79 13.21
CA ALA A 513 18.62 12.71 13.91
C ALA A 513 18.00 12.39 15.28
N LEU A 514 17.68 13.42 16.08
CA LEU A 514 16.98 13.25 17.36
C LEU A 514 15.61 12.59 17.17
N LYS A 515 14.88 12.91 16.09
CA LYS A 515 13.59 12.27 15.78
C LYS A 515 13.76 10.80 15.41
N PHE A 516 14.80 10.46 14.65
CA PHE A 516 15.15 9.07 14.36
C PHE A 516 15.46 8.29 15.64
N ILE A 517 16.35 8.82 16.49
CA ILE A 517 16.73 8.20 17.77
C ILE A 517 15.50 8.01 18.67
N ASN A 518 14.67 9.04 18.85
CA ASN A 518 13.46 8.98 19.66
C ASN A 518 12.38 8.07 19.06
N ASN A 519 12.30 7.94 17.74
CA ASN A 519 11.41 6.98 17.12
C ASN A 519 11.89 5.55 17.35
N PHE A 520 13.18 5.31 17.16
CA PHE A 520 13.77 3.98 17.23
C PHE A 520 13.77 3.40 18.65
N SER A 521 13.88 4.25 19.69
CA SER A 521 13.76 3.83 21.09
C SER A 521 12.43 3.15 21.42
N LYS A 522 11.37 3.40 20.64
CA LYS A 522 10.06 2.76 20.80
C LYS A 522 10.04 1.28 20.43
N PHE A 523 11.08 0.80 19.76
CA PHE A 523 11.25 -0.62 19.41
C PHE A 523 12.20 -1.34 20.37
N ALA A 524 12.76 -0.65 21.37
CA ALA A 524 13.83 -1.16 22.24
C ALA A 524 13.41 -2.29 23.19
N SER A 525 12.11 -2.64 23.24
CA SER A 525 11.65 -3.84 23.96
C SER A 525 12.12 -5.14 23.32
N ASN A 526 12.57 -5.10 22.07
CA ASN A 526 13.19 -6.20 21.36
C ASN A 526 14.71 -5.99 21.33
N GLU A 527 15.49 -6.93 21.88
CA GLU A 527 16.95 -6.82 21.99
C GLU A 527 17.64 -6.76 20.62
N GLU A 528 17.16 -7.54 19.65
CA GLU A 528 17.68 -7.54 18.29
C GLU A 528 17.46 -6.18 17.63
N THR A 529 16.27 -5.60 17.79
CA THR A 529 16.01 -4.24 17.30
C THR A 529 16.85 -3.21 18.05
N ALA A 530 17.01 -3.33 19.37
CA ALA A 530 17.78 -2.38 20.16
C ALA A 530 19.25 -2.29 19.71
N ALA A 531 19.86 -3.43 19.35
CA ALA A 531 21.23 -3.48 18.84
C ALA A 531 21.42 -2.67 17.55
N LEU A 532 20.38 -2.51 16.73
CA LEU A 532 20.45 -1.74 15.49
C LEU A 532 20.57 -0.22 15.70
N ALA A 533 20.33 0.28 16.92
CA ALA A 533 20.33 1.72 17.21
C ALA A 533 21.69 2.38 16.90
N GLU A 534 22.80 1.64 17.02
CA GLU A 534 24.14 2.17 16.74
C GLU A 534 24.39 2.46 15.24
N PHE A 535 23.60 1.87 14.35
CA PHE A 535 23.69 2.05 12.89
C PHE A 535 22.79 3.19 12.39
N GLY A 536 22.06 3.84 13.30
CA GLY A 536 21.31 5.06 13.03
C GLY A 536 22.15 6.34 13.08
N PRO A 537 21.49 7.51 13.09
CA PRO A 537 22.15 8.79 13.27
C PRO A 537 22.87 8.91 14.61
N ARG A 538 24.02 9.59 14.61
CA ARG A 538 24.85 9.90 15.78
C ARG A 538 25.07 11.41 15.85
N ILE A 539 24.84 11.98 17.04
CA ILE A 539 24.95 13.42 17.30
C ILE A 539 26.22 13.69 18.09
#